data_AF-A0A7C0VAL3-F1
#
_entry.id   AF-A0A7C0VAL3-F1
#
_cell.length_a   1.000
_cell.length_b   1.000
_cell.length_c   1.000
_cell.angle_alpha   90.00
_cell.angle_beta   90.00
_cell.angle_gamma   90.00
#
_symmetry.space_group_name_H-M   'P 1'
#
loop_
_entity.id
_entity.type
_entity.pdbx_description
1 polymer ?
#
loop_
_entity_poly.entity_id
_entity_poly.type
_entity_poly.pdbx_seq_one_letter_code
_entity_poly.pdbx_strand_id
1 'polypeptide(L)'
;MDILEATDKLWLKIAPVFSWISKSLGVIFSPLMSLGPELGIACIAALTYGVTKGLAKLYRPKNEEKLRKEFSKLERMRREAVHTGGKEVCKGLDEEMDKIYFEQLRSSIMRATAVYSIPVLAMLCWVWSYFSPDRLQIMYGRPYVAKLPFTIGVYDHIGPGFWFFICYIGVGVLFSVIGKVKKKETKTATKKAMVG
;
A
#
# COMPACT_ATOMS: atom_id res chain seq x y z
N MET A 1 8.89 13.76 35.01
CA MET A 1 7.68 13.16 34.41
C MET A 1 8.18 11.98 33.62
N ASP A 2 8.08 10.79 34.22
CA ASP A 2 8.69 9.58 33.70
C ASP A 2 8.05 9.20 32.36
N ILE A 3 8.89 8.89 31.37
CA ILE A 3 8.48 8.54 30.01
C ILE A 3 7.47 7.39 30.03
N LEU A 4 7.57 6.49 31.02
CA LEU A 4 6.64 5.40 31.28
C LEU A 4 5.22 5.89 31.65
N GLU A 5 5.09 6.83 32.59
CA GLU A 5 3.77 7.37 32.98
C GLU A 5 3.10 8.15 31.84
N ALA A 6 3.90 8.89 31.06
CA ALA A 6 3.41 9.58 29.87
C ALA A 6 2.90 8.60 28.80
N THR A 7 3.63 7.50 28.60
CA THR A 7 3.26 6.45 27.64
C THR A 7 2.01 5.71 28.10
N ASP A 8 1.90 5.34 29.37
CA ASP A 8 0.70 4.69 29.92
C ASP A 8 -0.54 5.57 29.81
N LYS A 9 -0.40 6.86 30.14
CA LYS A 9 -1.53 7.81 30.05
C LYS A 9 -1.97 8.05 28.60
N LEU A 10 -1.03 8.06 27.66
CA LEU A 10 -1.32 8.10 26.22
C LEU A 10 -1.97 6.79 25.75
N TRP A 11 -1.46 5.65 26.20
CA TRP A 11 -1.97 4.34 25.85
C TRP A 11 -3.40 4.14 26.31
N LEU A 12 -3.72 4.53 27.55
CA LEU A 12 -5.09 4.49 28.08
C LEU A 12 -6.09 5.34 27.29
N LYS A 13 -5.64 6.39 26.60
CA LYS A 13 -6.49 7.19 25.71
C LYS A 13 -6.68 6.56 24.33
N ILE A 14 -5.65 5.90 23.80
CA ILE A 14 -5.64 5.37 22.42
C ILE A 14 -6.20 3.93 22.37
N ALA A 15 -5.96 3.13 23.40
CA ALA A 15 -6.46 1.77 23.54
C ALA A 15 -7.99 1.63 23.30
N PRO A 16 -8.87 2.47 23.88
CA PRO A 16 -10.30 2.37 23.63
C PRO A 16 -10.64 2.65 22.15
N VAL A 17 -9.97 3.63 21.52
CA VAL A 17 -10.14 3.94 20.09
C VAL A 17 -9.76 2.74 19.23
N PHE A 18 -8.62 2.11 19.50
CA PHE A 18 -8.17 0.93 18.77
C PHE A 18 -9.13 -0.25 18.94
N SER A 19 -9.63 -0.46 20.17
CA SER A 19 -10.61 -1.51 20.46
C SER A 19 -11.94 -1.27 19.75
N TRP A 20 -12.39 -0.01 19.68
CA TRP A 20 -13.62 0.38 18.99
C TRP A 20 -13.48 0.18 17.48
N ILE A 21 -12.38 0.66 16.87
CA ILE A 21 -12.07 0.43 15.46
C ILE A 21 -12.04 -1.07 15.16
N SER A 22 -11.35 -1.86 16.01
CA SER A 22 -11.25 -3.30 15.82
C SER A 22 -12.61 -4.00 15.88
N LYS A 23 -13.49 -3.60 16.80
CA LYS A 23 -14.85 -4.15 16.89
C LYS A 23 -15.67 -3.78 15.65
N SER A 24 -15.60 -2.53 15.20
CA SER A 24 -16.29 -2.07 14.00
C SER A 24 -15.83 -2.83 12.76
N LEU A 25 -14.52 -3.02 12.57
CA LEU A 25 -13.98 -3.86 11.50
C LEU A 25 -14.47 -5.30 11.64
N GLY A 26 -14.45 -5.86 12.86
CA GLY A 26 -14.97 -7.20 13.13
C GLY A 26 -16.43 -7.37 12.70
N VAL A 27 -17.30 -6.39 12.96
CA VAL A 27 -18.71 -6.41 12.53
C VAL A 27 -18.83 -6.33 11.01
N ILE A 28 -18.07 -5.45 10.36
CA ILE A 28 -18.08 -5.28 8.89
C ILE A 28 -17.59 -6.56 8.19
N PHE A 29 -16.56 -7.22 8.73
CA PHE A 29 -15.96 -8.41 8.15
C PHE A 29 -16.57 -9.74 8.64
N SER A 30 -17.40 -9.72 9.69
CA SER A 30 -18.11 -10.89 10.21
C SER A 30 -18.79 -11.76 9.13
N PRO A 31 -19.57 -11.20 8.18
CA PRO A 31 -20.18 -12.02 7.13
C PRO A 31 -19.14 -12.69 6.21
N LEU A 32 -17.99 -12.07 5.98
CA LEU A 32 -16.91 -12.61 5.16
C LEU A 32 -16.14 -13.73 5.90
N MET A 33 -16.11 -13.67 7.23
CA MET A 33 -15.44 -14.64 8.10
C MET A 33 -16.16 -15.99 8.17
N SER A 34 -17.45 -16.06 7.82
CA SER A 34 -18.22 -17.31 7.74
C SER A 34 -17.62 -18.32 6.73
N LEU A 35 -16.88 -17.83 5.73
CA LEU A 35 -16.25 -18.64 4.68
C LEU A 35 -14.99 -19.40 5.14
N GLY A 36 -14.60 -19.27 6.41
CA GLY A 36 -13.38 -19.84 6.97
C GLY A 36 -12.23 -18.83 7.11
N PRO A 37 -11.21 -19.13 7.92
CA PRO A 37 -10.15 -18.18 8.25
C PRO A 37 -9.30 -17.83 7.01
N GLU A 38 -9.09 -18.79 6.11
CA GLU A 38 -8.28 -18.63 4.89
C GLU A 38 -8.93 -17.63 3.91
N LEU A 39 -10.22 -17.85 3.60
CA LEU A 39 -11.00 -17.00 2.70
C LEU A 39 -11.35 -15.65 3.33
N GLY A 40 -11.64 -15.63 4.64
CA GLY A 40 -11.87 -14.38 5.37
C GLY A 40 -10.68 -13.43 5.26
N ILE A 41 -9.47 -13.92 5.53
CA ILE A 41 -8.23 -13.13 5.40
C ILE A 41 -7.98 -12.73 3.95
N ALA A 42 -8.23 -13.63 2.98
CA ALA A 42 -8.08 -13.30 1.56
C ALA A 42 -9.02 -12.17 1.11
N CYS A 43 -10.29 -12.18 1.56
CA CYS A 43 -11.24 -11.11 1.28
C CYS A 43 -10.83 -9.79 1.96
N ILE A 44 -10.33 -9.83 3.19
CA ILE A 44 -9.80 -8.65 3.89
C ILE A 44 -8.61 -8.07 3.12
N ALA A 45 -7.69 -8.91 2.64
CA ALA A 45 -6.56 -8.48 1.82
C ALA A 45 -7.02 -7.84 0.49
N ALA A 46 -8.01 -8.44 -0.17
CA ALA A 46 -8.58 -7.90 -1.40
C ALA A 46 -9.26 -6.55 -1.19
N LEU A 47 -10.03 -6.40 -0.11
CA LEU A 47 -10.66 -5.13 0.25
C LEU A 47 -9.63 -4.07 0.62
N THR A 48 -8.60 -4.43 1.38
CA THR A 48 -7.48 -3.53 1.72
C THR A 48 -6.77 -3.04 0.45
N TYR A 49 -6.51 -3.94 -0.50
CA TYR A 49 -5.95 -3.57 -1.80
C TYR A 49 -6.88 -2.64 -2.58
N GLY A 50 -8.19 -2.89 -2.56
CA GLY A 50 -9.20 -2.02 -3.17
C GLY A 50 -9.21 -0.61 -2.57
N VAL A 51 -9.19 -0.51 -1.24
CA VAL A 51 -9.18 0.76 -0.50
C VAL A 51 -7.90 1.54 -0.77
N THR A 52 -6.73 0.91 -0.65
CA THR A 52 -5.43 1.58 -0.92
C THR A 52 -5.39 2.14 -2.34
N LYS A 53 -5.92 1.39 -3.31
CA LYS A 53 -6.00 1.85 -4.69
C LYS A 53 -7.03 2.97 -4.90
N GLY A 54 -8.16 2.91 -4.20
CA GLY A 54 -9.16 3.98 -4.18
C GLY A 54 -8.57 5.28 -3.64
N LEU A 55 -7.90 5.22 -2.49
CA LEU A 55 -7.16 6.35 -1.91
C LEU A 55 -6.09 6.85 -2.87
N ALA A 56 -5.33 5.97 -3.52
CA ALA A 56 -4.30 6.37 -4.48
C ALA A 56 -4.87 7.14 -5.67
N LYS A 57 -6.07 6.77 -6.12
CA LYS A 57 -6.77 7.45 -7.22
C LYS A 57 -7.34 8.80 -6.79
N LEU A 58 -7.90 8.89 -5.58
CA LEU A 58 -8.46 10.13 -5.02
C LEU A 58 -7.35 11.14 -4.71
N TYR A 59 -6.25 10.68 -4.11
CA TYR A 59 -5.10 11.47 -3.73
C TYR A 59 -4.11 11.61 -4.90
N ARG A 60 -4.61 12.03 -6.07
CA ARG A 60 -3.77 12.32 -7.24
C ARG A 60 -3.28 13.77 -7.15
N PRO A 61 -1.99 14.01 -6.82
CA PRO A 61 -1.50 15.36 -6.57
C PRO A 61 -1.48 16.16 -7.88
N LYS A 62 -2.30 17.20 -7.96
CA LYS A 62 -2.28 18.17 -9.07
C LYS A 62 -0.94 18.93 -9.17
N ASN A 63 -0.16 18.96 -8.10
CA ASN A 63 1.15 19.63 -8.07
C ASN A 63 2.27 18.84 -8.76
N GLU A 64 2.22 17.51 -8.80
CA GLU A 64 3.28 16.71 -9.46
C GLU A 64 3.42 17.06 -10.95
N GLU A 65 2.30 17.39 -11.62
CA GLU A 65 2.34 17.77 -13.03
C GLU A 65 2.97 19.14 -13.26
N LYS A 66 2.79 20.08 -12.32
CA LYS A 66 3.43 21.41 -12.36
C LYS A 66 4.94 21.30 -12.14
N LEU A 67 5.36 20.60 -11.08
CA LEU A 67 6.77 20.39 -10.80
C LEU A 67 7.48 19.68 -11.96
N ARG A 68 6.82 18.72 -12.61
CA ARG A 68 7.38 18.02 -13.77
C ARG A 68 7.53 18.93 -15.00
N LYS A 69 6.61 19.88 -15.21
CA LYS A 69 6.72 20.88 -16.28
C LYS A 69 7.87 21.84 -15.99
N GLU A 70 7.98 22.33 -14.76
CA GLU A 70 9.09 23.20 -14.33
C GLU A 70 10.44 22.51 -14.45
N PHE A 71 10.56 21.26 -13.99
CA PHE A 71 11.77 20.46 -14.15
C PHE A 71 12.16 20.30 -15.63
N SER A 72 11.20 19.99 -16.50
CA SER A 72 11.46 19.87 -17.95
C SER A 72 11.89 21.18 -18.60
N LYS A 73 11.44 22.31 -18.07
CA LYS A 73 11.82 23.65 -18.53
C LYS A 73 13.27 23.95 -18.13
N LEU A 74 13.62 23.70 -16.87
CA LEU A 74 14.98 23.87 -16.36
C LEU A 74 15.98 22.94 -17.06
N GLU A 75 15.59 21.71 -17.37
CA GLU A 75 16.44 20.78 -18.13
C GLU A 75 16.73 21.28 -19.56
N ARG A 76 15.78 21.97 -20.19
CA ARG A 76 16.00 22.62 -21.49
C ARG A 76 16.94 23.83 -21.36
N MET A 77 16.71 24.69 -20.39
CA MET A 77 17.58 25.84 -20.11
C MET A 77 19.00 25.41 -19.77
N ARG A 78 19.17 24.29 -19.05
CA ARG A 78 20.48 23.71 -18.75
C ARG A 78 21.19 23.27 -20.02
N ARG A 79 20.48 22.57 -20.92
CA ARG A 79 21.05 22.14 -22.22
C ARG A 79 21.49 23.34 -23.07
N GLU A 80 20.72 24.42 -23.06
CA GLU A 80 21.09 25.67 -23.75
C GLU A 80 22.29 26.35 -23.06
N ALA A 81 22.29 26.45 -21.73
CA ALA A 81 23.36 27.06 -20.95
C ALA A 81 24.70 26.32 -21.03
N VAL A 82 24.72 25.02 -21.34
CA VAL A 82 25.96 24.28 -21.61
C VAL A 82 26.67 24.78 -22.88
N HIS A 83 25.92 25.32 -23.85
CA HIS A 83 26.47 25.77 -25.13
C HIS A 83 26.76 27.29 -25.15
N THR A 84 26.00 28.09 -24.42
CA THR A 84 26.11 29.56 -24.43
C THR A 84 26.40 30.20 -23.08
N GLY A 85 26.26 29.46 -21.97
CA GLY A 85 26.33 29.96 -20.61
C GLY A 85 27.67 29.67 -19.91
N GLY A 86 28.01 30.53 -18.94
CA GLY A 86 29.13 30.30 -18.05
C GLY A 86 28.87 29.16 -17.04
N LYS A 87 29.95 28.60 -16.48
CA LYS A 87 29.92 27.50 -15.50
C LYS A 87 29.04 27.80 -14.27
N GLU A 88 28.96 29.06 -13.86
CA GLU A 88 28.13 29.50 -12.73
C GLU A 88 26.62 29.39 -13.01
N VAL A 89 26.20 29.69 -14.25
CA VAL A 89 24.79 29.56 -14.68
C VAL A 89 24.38 28.09 -14.65
N CYS A 90 25.23 27.20 -15.18
CA CYS A 90 24.97 25.76 -15.15
C CYS A 90 24.85 25.23 -13.71
N LYS A 91 25.70 25.70 -12.79
CA LYS A 91 25.65 25.30 -11.38
C LYS A 91 24.36 25.77 -10.69
N GLY A 92 23.94 27.01 -10.93
CA GLY A 92 22.68 27.52 -10.38
C GLY A 92 21.46 26.74 -10.87
N LEU A 93 21.44 26.36 -12.16
CA LEU A 93 20.37 25.52 -12.71
C LEU A 93 20.38 24.10 -12.13
N ASP A 94 21.56 23.51 -11.92
CA ASP A 94 21.69 22.18 -11.31
C ASP A 94 21.15 22.16 -9.87
N GLU A 95 21.47 23.18 -9.06
CA GLU A 95 20.95 23.30 -7.69
C GLU A 95 19.41 23.46 -7.66
N GLU A 96 18.84 24.22 -8.60
CA GLU A 96 17.39 24.40 -8.69
C GLU A 96 16.68 23.13 -9.18
N MET A 97 17.27 22.41 -10.13
CA MET A 97 16.80 21.10 -10.58
C MET A 97 16.82 20.07 -9.45
N ASP A 98 17.90 20.02 -8.66
CA ASP A 98 18.00 19.12 -7.51
C ASP A 98 16.92 19.42 -6.47
N LYS A 99 16.64 20.70 -6.20
CA LYS A 99 15.59 21.09 -5.25
C LYS A 99 14.20 20.61 -5.68
N ILE A 100 13.85 20.80 -6.96
CA ILE A 100 12.57 20.34 -7.51
C ILE A 100 12.51 18.81 -7.51
N TYR A 101 13.62 18.14 -7.85
CA TYR A 101 13.71 16.69 -7.81
C TYR A 101 13.47 16.14 -6.39
N PHE A 102 14.15 16.70 -5.38
CA PHE A 102 13.96 16.32 -3.98
C PHE A 102 12.54 16.57 -3.50
N GLU A 103 11.92 17.68 -3.90
CA GLU A 103 10.54 17.97 -3.53
C GLU A 103 9.56 16.97 -4.14
N GLN A 104 9.75 16.61 -5.41
CA GLN A 104 8.97 15.58 -6.08
C GLN A 104 9.16 14.21 -5.41
N LEU A 105 10.41 13.81 -5.13
CA LEU A 105 10.72 12.56 -4.45
C LEU A 105 10.07 12.50 -3.08
N ARG A 106 10.21 13.55 -2.27
CA ARG A 106 9.59 13.66 -0.94
C ARG A 106 8.08 13.56 -1.03
N SER A 107 7.46 14.26 -1.98
CA SER A 107 6.00 14.21 -2.18
C SER A 107 5.53 12.80 -2.53
N SER A 108 6.22 12.13 -3.46
CA SER A 108 5.93 10.76 -3.85
C SER A 108 6.13 9.76 -2.70
N ILE A 109 7.19 9.89 -1.89
CA ILE A 109 7.43 9.04 -0.72
C ILE A 109 6.34 9.25 0.33
N MET A 110 6.04 10.50 0.70
CA MET A 110 5.02 10.81 1.70
C MET A 110 3.65 10.27 1.28
N ARG A 111 3.30 10.42 -0.01
CA ARG A 111 2.09 9.84 -0.57
C ARG A 111 2.13 8.31 -0.52
N ALA A 112 3.23 7.69 -0.93
CA ALA A 112 3.36 6.24 -0.94
C ALA A 112 3.19 5.66 0.48
N THR A 113 3.82 6.30 1.47
CA THR A 113 3.70 5.95 2.87
C THR A 113 2.26 6.12 3.37
N ALA A 114 1.66 7.29 3.15
CA ALA A 114 0.32 7.59 3.67
C ALA A 114 -0.80 6.76 3.02
N VAL A 115 -0.69 6.47 1.73
CA VAL A 115 -1.76 5.83 0.95
C VAL A 115 -1.62 4.31 0.90
N TYR A 116 -0.40 3.78 0.88
CA TYR A 116 -0.17 2.33 0.77
C TYR A 116 0.36 1.76 2.07
N SER A 117 1.43 2.32 2.63
CA SER A 117 2.10 1.70 3.78
C SER A 117 1.25 1.75 5.04
N ILE A 118 0.69 2.92 5.38
CA ILE A 118 -0.12 3.08 6.61
C ILE A 118 -1.35 2.16 6.59
N PRO A 119 -2.20 2.13 5.54
CA PRO A 119 -3.38 1.27 5.56
C PRO A 119 -3.03 -0.22 5.56
N VAL A 120 -2.00 -0.63 4.81
CA VAL A 120 -1.58 -2.04 4.78
C VAL A 120 -1.02 -2.49 6.12
N LEU A 121 -0.15 -1.69 6.74
CA LEU A 121 0.41 -2.01 8.05
C LEU A 121 -0.66 -1.99 9.15
N ALA A 122 -1.59 -1.02 9.10
CA ALA A 122 -2.71 -0.99 10.04
C ALA A 122 -3.59 -2.24 9.93
N MET A 123 -3.92 -2.66 8.71
CA MET A 123 -4.69 -3.88 8.47
C MET A 123 -3.90 -5.14 8.84
N LEU A 124 -2.59 -5.17 8.61
CA LEU A 124 -1.73 -6.27 9.03
C LEU A 124 -1.72 -6.42 10.56
N CYS A 125 -1.51 -5.33 11.30
CA CYS A 125 -1.58 -5.32 12.76
C CYS A 125 -2.96 -5.75 13.27
N TRP A 126 -4.03 -5.30 12.61
CA TRP A 126 -5.39 -5.69 12.95
C TRP A 126 -5.62 -7.19 12.73
N VAL A 127 -5.24 -7.74 11.57
CA VAL A 127 -5.35 -9.18 11.27
C VAL A 127 -4.53 -9.99 12.27
N TRP A 128 -3.31 -9.55 12.58
CA TRP A 128 -2.46 -10.20 13.57
C TRP A 128 -3.14 -10.28 14.95
N SER A 129 -3.74 -9.17 15.40
CA SER A 129 -4.39 -9.10 16.72
C SER A 129 -5.74 -9.83 16.75
N TYR A 130 -6.52 -9.76 15.68
CA TYR A 130 -7.87 -10.31 15.61
C TYR A 130 -7.86 -11.82 15.37
N PHE A 131 -6.96 -12.33 14.55
CA PHE A 131 -6.80 -13.76 14.30
C PHE A 131 -5.72 -14.36 15.22
N SER A 132 -5.70 -13.99 16.51
CA SER A 132 -4.81 -14.67 17.45
C SER A 132 -5.16 -16.17 17.54
N PRO A 133 -4.20 -17.06 17.85
CA PRO A 133 -4.45 -18.50 17.95
C PRO A 133 -5.63 -18.83 18.87
N ASP A 134 -5.75 -18.11 19.99
CA ASP A 134 -6.86 -18.27 20.95
C ASP A 134 -8.22 -17.93 20.32
N ARG A 135 -8.31 -16.83 19.56
CA ARG A 135 -9.56 -16.44 18.90
C ARG A 135 -9.88 -17.33 17.71
N LEU A 136 -8.88 -17.76 16.95
CA LEU A 136 -9.04 -18.73 15.87
C LEU A 136 -9.61 -20.05 16.41
N GLN A 137 -9.11 -20.50 17.57
CA GLN A 137 -9.62 -21.69 18.23
C GLN A 137 -11.07 -21.52 18.70
N ILE A 138 -11.43 -20.35 19.24
CA ILE A 138 -12.82 -20.05 19.65
C ILE A 138 -13.77 -19.94 18.45
N MET A 139 -13.35 -19.27 17.37
CA MET A 139 -14.21 -18.98 16.21
C MET A 139 -14.34 -20.15 15.23
N TYR A 140 -13.27 -20.91 15.03
CA TYR A 140 -13.18 -21.95 13.99
C TYR A 140 -12.79 -23.33 14.52
N GLY A 141 -12.56 -23.47 15.82
CA GLY A 141 -12.14 -24.74 16.43
C GLY A 141 -10.71 -25.16 16.09
N ARG A 142 -9.91 -24.29 15.46
CA ARG A 142 -8.52 -24.58 15.04
C ARG A 142 -7.62 -23.38 15.37
N PRO A 143 -6.42 -23.57 15.95
CA PRO A 143 -5.54 -22.46 16.32
C PRO A 143 -4.70 -21.91 15.14
N TYR A 144 -4.87 -22.46 13.93
CA TYR A 144 -4.09 -22.10 12.74
C TYR A 144 -4.98 -21.78 11.55
N VAL A 145 -4.49 -20.90 10.68
CA VAL A 145 -5.18 -20.51 9.43
C VAL A 145 -5.03 -21.58 8.37
N ALA A 146 -3.79 -22.02 8.11
CA ALA A 146 -3.49 -23.08 7.15
C ALA A 146 -2.37 -23.97 7.70
N LYS A 147 -2.51 -25.28 7.50
CA LYS A 147 -1.43 -26.26 7.72
C LYS A 147 -0.60 -26.37 6.45
N LEU A 148 0.71 -26.33 6.60
CA LEU A 148 1.60 -26.61 5.47
C LEU A 148 1.58 -28.13 5.19
N PRO A 149 1.63 -28.56 3.92
CA PRO A 149 1.76 -29.98 3.59
C PRO A 149 3.17 -30.54 3.88
N PHE A 150 4.09 -29.69 4.37
CA PHE A 150 5.45 -30.03 4.75
C PHE A 150 5.82 -29.30 6.05
N THR A 151 6.45 -30.03 6.98
CA THR A 151 7.03 -29.50 8.21
C THR A 151 8.35 -28.81 7.90
N ILE A 152 8.44 -27.49 8.08
CA ILE A 152 9.74 -26.79 8.12
C ILE A 152 10.14 -26.65 9.59
N GLY A 153 10.82 -27.67 10.12
CA GLY A 153 11.23 -27.70 11.53
C GLY A 153 10.05 -27.88 12.49
N VAL A 154 9.91 -26.98 13.47
CA VAL A 154 8.86 -27.02 14.53
C VAL A 154 7.58 -26.25 14.16
N TYR A 155 7.56 -25.61 12.98
CA TYR A 155 6.42 -24.81 12.53
C TYR A 155 5.56 -25.59 11.55
N ASP A 156 4.41 -26.05 12.04
CA ASP A 156 3.41 -26.80 11.26
C ASP A 156 2.31 -25.92 10.65
N HIS A 157 2.33 -24.62 10.94
CA HIS A 157 1.22 -23.73 10.62
C HIS A 157 1.69 -22.35 10.15
N ILE A 158 0.90 -21.77 9.24
CA ILE A 158 1.09 -20.40 8.78
C ILE A 158 0.35 -19.44 9.71
N GLY A 159 1.08 -18.43 10.20
CA GLY A 159 0.50 -17.34 10.96
C GLY A 159 -0.43 -16.46 10.12
N PRO A 160 -1.48 -15.87 10.71
CA PRO A 160 -2.50 -15.10 9.98
C PRO A 160 -1.93 -13.87 9.28
N GLY A 161 -0.95 -13.19 9.89
CA GLY A 161 -0.27 -12.05 9.26
C GLY A 161 0.51 -12.44 8.01
N PHE A 162 1.15 -13.62 8.03
CA PHE A 162 1.90 -14.11 6.86
C PHE A 162 0.95 -14.53 5.73
N TRP A 163 -0.15 -15.21 6.07
CA TRP A 163 -1.20 -15.54 5.10
C TRP A 163 -1.79 -14.28 4.45
N PHE A 164 -2.08 -13.25 5.25
CA PHE A 164 -2.54 -11.95 4.74
C PHE A 164 -1.55 -11.35 3.73
N PHE A 165 -0.25 -11.40 4.01
CA PHE A 165 0.76 -10.87 3.11
C PHE A 165 0.81 -11.62 1.77
N ILE A 166 0.74 -12.96 1.81
CA ILE A 166 0.64 -13.80 0.60
C ILE A 166 -0.60 -13.42 -0.21
N CYS A 167 -1.76 -13.36 0.43
CA CYS A 167 -3.01 -12.98 -0.23
C CYS A 167 -2.95 -11.57 -0.82
N TYR A 168 -2.37 -10.61 -0.11
CA TYR A 168 -2.23 -9.23 -0.57
C TYR A 168 -1.38 -9.13 -1.83
N ILE A 169 -0.22 -9.82 -1.86
CA ILE A 169 0.62 -9.91 -3.06
C ILE A 169 -0.14 -10.61 -4.19
N GLY A 170 -0.80 -11.73 -3.90
CA GLY A 170 -1.59 -12.48 -4.87
C GLY A 170 -2.66 -11.63 -5.56
N VAL A 171 -3.40 -10.83 -4.80
CA VAL A 171 -4.37 -9.85 -5.33
C VAL A 171 -3.69 -8.82 -6.23
N GLY A 172 -2.54 -8.29 -5.83
CA GLY A 172 -1.76 -7.34 -6.63
C GLY A 172 -1.31 -7.93 -7.98
N VAL A 173 -0.87 -9.19 -7.98
CA VAL A 173 -0.48 -9.91 -9.20
C VAL A 173 -1.69 -10.15 -10.10
N LEU A 174 -2.80 -10.67 -9.56
CA LEU A 174 -4.04 -10.88 -10.31
C LEU A 174 -4.53 -9.58 -10.96
N PHE A 175 -4.53 -8.49 -10.20
CA PHE A 175 -4.95 -7.19 -10.73
C PHE A 175 -4.04 -6.71 -11.87
N SER A 176 -2.73 -6.91 -11.73
CA SER A 176 -1.74 -6.54 -12.75
C SER A 176 -1.90 -7.35 -14.04
N VAL A 177 -2.22 -8.64 -13.92
CA VAL A 177 -2.52 -9.53 -15.05
C VAL A 177 -3.79 -9.07 -15.77
N ILE A 178 -4.89 -8.84 -15.03
CA ILE A 178 -6.17 -8.35 -15.60
C ILE A 178 -5.97 -7.01 -16.34
N GLY A 179 -5.20 -6.09 -15.75
CA GLY A 179 -4.90 -4.80 -16.38
C GLY A 179 -4.12 -4.93 -17.70
N LYS A 180 -3.20 -5.91 -17.79
CA LYS A 180 -2.46 -6.20 -19.02
C LYS A 180 -3.33 -6.82 -20.11
N VAL A 181 -4.26 -7.71 -19.74
CA VAL A 181 -5.20 -8.33 -20.68
C VAL A 181 -6.12 -7.28 -21.31
N LYS A 182 -6.76 -6.43 -20.50
CA LYS A 182 -7.63 -5.35 -21.00
C LYS A 182 -6.89 -4.41 -21.95
N LYS A 183 -5.63 -4.05 -21.64
CA LYS A 183 -4.82 -3.16 -22.48
C LYS A 183 -4.39 -3.80 -23.81
N LYS A 184 -4.23 -5.14 -23.84
CA LYS A 184 -4.00 -5.88 -25.09
C LYS A 184 -5.24 -5.90 -25.97
N GLU A 185 -6.42 -6.13 -25.39
CA GLU A 185 -7.68 -6.13 -26.14
C GLU A 185 -7.99 -4.77 -26.77
N THR A 186 -7.77 -3.66 -26.04
CA THR A 186 -7.98 -2.31 -26.61
C THR A 186 -7.03 -2.03 -27.77
N LYS A 187 -5.75 -2.43 -27.68
CA LYS A 187 -4.78 -2.22 -28.78
C LYS A 187 -5.10 -3.06 -30.01
N THR A 188 -5.60 -4.29 -29.83
CA THR A 188 -6.01 -5.16 -30.94
C THR A 188 -7.28 -4.64 -31.62
N ALA A 189 -8.23 -4.09 -30.85
CA ALA A 189 -9.44 -3.46 -31.38
C ALA A 189 -9.13 -2.19 -32.19
N THR A 190 -8.25 -1.31 -31.69
CA THR A 190 -7.85 -0.09 -32.42
C THR A 190 -7.05 -0.41 -33.69
N LYS A 191 -6.22 -1.47 -33.69
CA LYS A 191 -5.47 -1.89 -34.88
C LYS A 191 -6.37 -2.51 -35.96
N LYS A 192 -7.46 -3.21 -35.58
CA LYS A 192 -8.46 -3.70 -36.53
C LYS A 192 -9.28 -2.58 -37.17
N ALA A 193 -9.57 -1.50 -36.42
CA ALA A 193 -10.32 -0.35 -36.92
C ALA A 193 -9.52 0.60 -37.84
N MET A 194 -8.19 0.45 -37.94
CA MET A 194 -7.35 1.23 -38.86
C MET A 194 -7.00 0.48 -40.15
N VAL A 195 -7.35 -0.80 -40.27
CA VAL A 195 -6.98 -1.68 -41.39
C VAL A 195 -8.21 -2.18 -42.17
N GLY A 196 -9.42 -1.89 -41.69
CA GLY A 196 -10.68 -2.11 -42.41
C GLY A 196 -11.28 -0.78 -42.81
#